data_AF-A0A840ES23-F1
#
_entry.id   AF-A0A840ES23-F1
#
_cell.length_a   1.000
_cell.length_b   1.000
_cell.length_c   1.000
_cell.angle_alpha   90.00
_cell.angle_beta   90.00
_cell.angle_gamma   90.00
#
_symmetry.space_group_name_H-M   'P 1'
#
loop_
_entity.id
_entity.type
_entity.pdbx_description
1 polymer ?
#
loop_
_entity_poly.entity_id
_entity_poly.type
_entity_poly.pdbx_seq_one_letter_code
_entity_poly.pdbx_strand_id
1 'polypeptide(L)'
;MKLESNIFKNNDRTVIVVNKILNDLTVMKFDDKKELLKLAHRVKKLRTEKGVTQEEAYNDTGIHFGRIEQGKRDASYTTLLKISSYFGLSLNNFFDKGF
;
A
#
# COMPACT_ATOMS: atom_id res chain seq x y z
N MET A 1 11.56 -27.75 -32.79
CA MET A 1 11.67 -27.57 -31.32
C MET A 1 10.29 -27.82 -30.72
N LYS A 2 10.09 -28.93 -30.00
CA LYS A 2 8.78 -29.25 -29.40
C LYS A 2 8.52 -28.28 -28.24
N LEU A 3 7.37 -27.62 -28.25
CA LEU A 3 6.89 -26.83 -27.12
C LEU A 3 6.28 -27.81 -26.11
N GLU A 4 6.99 -28.06 -25.01
CA GLU A 4 6.47 -28.84 -23.89
C GLU A 4 5.58 -27.92 -23.05
N SER A 5 4.27 -28.14 -23.07
CA SER A 5 3.29 -27.43 -22.24
C SER A 5 2.99 -28.23 -20.98
N ASN A 6 3.29 -27.67 -19.81
CA ASN A 6 2.89 -28.25 -18.53
C ASN A 6 1.55 -27.65 -18.08
N ILE A 7 0.54 -28.50 -17.88
CA ILE A 7 -0.79 -28.11 -17.44
C ILE A 7 -0.84 -28.19 -15.91
N PHE A 8 -1.04 -27.05 -15.26
CA PHE A 8 -1.30 -27.00 -13.82
C PHE A 8 -2.76 -26.59 -13.57
N LYS A 9 -3.44 -27.31 -12.68
CA LYS A 9 -4.78 -26.95 -12.18
C LYS A 9 -4.63 -26.31 -10.80
N ASN A 10 -5.14 -25.10 -10.62
CA ASN A 10 -5.31 -24.47 -9.31
C ASN A 10 -6.67 -23.74 -9.30
N ASN A 11 -7.51 -24.03 -8.30
CA ASN A 11 -8.82 -23.43 -8.04
C ASN A 11 -9.63 -23.08 -9.30
N ASP A 12 -10.21 -24.11 -9.92
CA ASP A 12 -11.19 -24.07 -11.01
C ASP A 12 -10.77 -23.37 -12.31
N ARG A 13 -9.49 -23.03 -12.48
CA ARG A 13 -8.96 -22.53 -13.76
C ARG A 13 -7.83 -23.41 -14.28
N THR A 14 -7.90 -23.73 -15.57
CA THR A 14 -6.83 -24.41 -16.31
C THR A 14 -5.90 -23.33 -16.87
N VAL A 15 -4.63 -23.33 -16.46
CA VAL A 15 -3.63 -22.38 -16.96
C VAL A 15 -2.71 -23.10 -17.95
N ILE A 16 -2.71 -22.66 -19.21
CA ILE A 16 -1.78 -23.13 -20.25
C ILE A 16 -0.57 -22.19 -20.23
N VAL A 17 0.58 -22.69 -19.79
CA VAL A 17 1.81 -21.90 -19.74
C VAL A 17 2.64 -22.15 -21.00
N VAL A 18 2.72 -21.14 -21.87
CA VAL A 18 3.67 -21.11 -23.00
C VAL A 18 4.93 -20.42 -22.50
N ASN A 19 6.09 -21.09 -22.52
CA ASN A 19 7.36 -20.66 -21.90
C ASN A 19 7.85 -19.23 -22.24
N LYS A 20 7.29 -18.53 -23.23
CA LYS A 20 7.59 -17.12 -23.52
C LYS A 20 6.87 -16.14 -22.59
N ILE A 21 5.67 -16.48 -22.12
CA ILE A 21 4.85 -15.63 -21.24
C ILE A 21 5.37 -15.63 -19.79
N LEU A 22 6.09 -16.68 -19.38
CA LEU A 22 6.71 -16.77 -18.06
C LEU A 22 7.71 -15.63 -17.79
N ASN A 23 8.46 -15.17 -18.81
CA ASN A 23 9.46 -14.11 -18.64
C ASN A 23 8.84 -12.72 -18.45
N ASP A 24 7.69 -12.44 -19.05
CA ASP A 24 6.96 -11.18 -18.85
C ASP A 24 6.11 -11.20 -17.56
N LEU A 25 5.71 -12.39 -17.08
CA LEU A 25 5.04 -12.57 -15.78
C LEU A 25 6.02 -12.63 -14.61
N THR A 26 7.30 -12.92 -14.84
CA THR A 26 8.35 -12.74 -13.84
C THR A 26 8.57 -11.26 -13.55
N VAL A 27 7.79 -10.79 -12.59
CA VAL A 27 8.23 -9.88 -11.53
C VAL A 27 8.13 -8.37 -11.84
N MET A 28 6.89 -7.86 -11.95
CA MET A 28 6.58 -6.60 -11.26
C MET A 28 6.83 -6.84 -9.76
N LYS A 29 8.07 -6.59 -9.31
CA LYS A 29 8.47 -6.77 -7.92
C LYS A 29 7.81 -5.67 -7.10
N PHE A 30 6.64 -5.95 -6.55
CA PHE A 30 6.00 -5.04 -5.62
C PHE A 30 6.82 -5.09 -4.32
N ASP A 31 7.51 -4.00 -4.04
CA ASP A 31 8.29 -3.85 -2.82
C ASP A 31 7.35 -3.29 -1.74
N ASP A 32 6.64 -4.20 -1.05
CA ASP A 32 5.69 -3.85 0.01
C ASP A 32 6.31 -2.88 1.02
N LYS A 33 7.59 -3.10 1.36
CA LYS A 33 8.30 -2.25 2.32
C LYS A 33 8.48 -0.83 1.78
N LYS A 34 8.82 -0.67 0.50
CA LYS A 34 8.93 0.65 -0.13
C LYS A 34 7.60 1.39 -0.12
N GLU A 35 6.51 0.71 -0.46
CA GLU A 35 5.18 1.33 -0.49
C GLU A 35 4.65 1.68 0.91
N LEU A 36 4.91 0.83 1.91
CA LEU A 36 4.62 1.13 3.31
C LEU A 36 5.40 2.34 3.82
N LEU A 37 6.67 2.48 3.43
CA LEU A 37 7.48 3.65 3.78
C LEU A 37 6.98 4.93 3.10
N LYS A 38 6.51 4.87 1.85
CA LYS A 38 5.86 6.02 1.20
C LYS A 38 4.61 6.46 1.96
N LEU A 39 3.74 5.51 2.32
CA LEU A 39 2.56 5.80 3.13
C LEU A 39 2.93 6.44 4.48
N ALA A 40 3.92 5.86 5.17
CA ALA A 40 4.43 6.38 6.42
C ALA A 40 4.93 7.84 6.29
N HIS A 41 5.72 8.13 5.25
CA HIS A 41 6.20 9.48 4.97
C HIS A 41 5.06 10.45 4.65
N ARG A 42 4.07 10.03 3.86
CA ARG A 42 2.90 10.86 3.53
C ARG A 42 2.12 11.25 4.79
N VAL A 43 1.84 10.27 5.65
CA VAL A 43 1.12 10.50 6.91
C VAL A 43 1.91 11.43 7.84
N LYS A 44 3.22 11.18 7.99
CA LYS A 44 4.09 12.03 8.81
C LYS A 44 4.13 13.47 8.29
N LYS A 45 4.28 13.65 6.98
CA LYS A 45 4.29 14.98 6.33
C LYS A 45 3.01 15.75 6.62
N LEU A 46 1.84 15.15 6.38
CA LEU A 46 0.55 15.78 6.64
C LEU A 46 0.37 16.13 8.13
N ARG A 47 0.80 15.25 9.04
CA ARG A 47 0.78 15.54 10.48
C ARG A 47 1.68 16.73 10.84
N THR A 48 2.89 16.79 10.29
CA THR A 48 3.81 17.91 10.52
C THR A 48 3.31 19.21 9.92
N GLU A 49 2.68 19.19 8.74
CA GLU A 49 2.06 20.36 8.10
C GLU A 49 0.87 20.89 8.93
N LYS A 50 0.11 19.99 9.57
CA LYS A 50 -0.95 20.36 10.53
C LYS A 50 -0.40 20.91 11.85
N GLY A 51 0.88 20.69 12.17
CA GLY A 51 1.53 21.22 13.36
C GLY A 51 1.23 20.46 14.67
N VAL A 52 0.80 19.19 14.59
CA VAL A 52 0.45 18.38 15.77
C VAL A 52 1.46 17.26 16.04
N THR A 53 1.65 16.94 17.30
CA THR A 53 2.41 15.78 17.78
C THR A 53 1.68 14.46 17.49
N GLN A 54 2.37 13.32 17.65
CA GLN A 54 1.72 12.01 17.52
C GLN A 54 0.69 11.77 18.64
N GLU A 55 0.91 12.34 19.82
CA GLU A 55 0.01 12.24 20.97
C GLU A 55 -1.26 13.05 20.75
N GLU A 56 -1.15 14.30 20.30
CA GLU A 56 -2.31 15.13 19.93
C GLU A 56 -3.15 14.48 18.82
N ALA A 57 -2.49 13.97 17.77
CA ALA A 57 -3.19 13.27 16.70
C ALA A 57 -3.90 11.99 17.20
N TYR A 58 -3.33 11.28 18.19
CA TYR A 58 -3.99 10.15 18.83
C TYR A 58 -5.21 10.60 19.63
N ASN A 59 -5.10 11.68 20.41
CA ASN A 59 -6.21 12.21 21.19
C ASN A 59 -7.38 12.66 20.28
N ASP A 60 -7.07 13.22 19.11
CA ASP A 60 -8.08 13.67 18.15
C ASP A 60 -8.79 12.53 17.40
N THR A 61 -8.10 11.41 17.15
CA THR A 61 -8.55 10.39 16.19
C THR A 61 -8.70 8.98 16.75
N GLY A 62 -8.10 8.71 17.90
CA GLY A 62 -7.91 7.36 18.44
C GLY A 62 -6.91 6.50 17.65
N ILE A 63 -6.15 7.08 16.71
CA ILE A 63 -5.21 6.35 15.84
C ILE A 63 -3.79 6.55 16.33
N HIS A 64 -3.05 5.45 16.51
CA HIS A 64 -1.63 5.51 16.86
C HIS A 64 -0.77 5.85 15.64
N PHE A 65 -0.61 7.14 15.32
CA PHE A 65 0.20 7.61 14.19
C PHE A 65 1.63 7.06 14.21
N GLY A 66 2.24 6.90 15.39
CA GLY A 66 3.57 6.31 15.52
C GLY A 66 3.70 4.87 14.98
N ARG A 67 2.61 4.09 14.91
CA ARG A 67 2.63 2.76 14.28
C ARG A 67 2.61 2.84 12.75
N ILE A 68 1.87 3.82 12.21
CA ILE A 68 1.74 4.05 10.77
C ILE A 68 3.04 4.68 10.22
N GLU A 69 3.58 5.68 10.92
CA GLU A 69 4.78 6.42 10.52
C GLU A 69 6.08 5.58 10.56
N GLN A 70 6.02 4.36 11.07
CA GLN A 70 7.13 3.40 10.99
C GLN A 70 7.18 2.63 9.67
N GLY A 71 6.08 2.58 8.90
CA GLY A 71 6.02 1.84 7.63
C GLY A 71 6.28 0.34 7.77
N LYS A 72 5.96 -0.26 8.93
CA LYS A 72 6.22 -1.68 9.23
C LYS A 72 5.02 -2.59 8.97
N ARG A 73 3.81 -2.03 8.91
CA ARG A 73 2.54 -2.75 8.78
C ARG A 73 1.57 -1.93 7.97
N ASP A 74 0.68 -2.61 7.26
CA ASP A 74 -0.42 -1.99 6.54
C ASP A 74 -1.39 -1.26 7.47
N ALA A 75 -2.01 -0.22 6.92
CA ALA A 75 -3.17 0.43 7.49
C ALA A 75 -4.43 -0.13 6.83
N SER A 76 -5.48 -0.39 7.61
CA SER A 76 -6.77 -0.75 7.01
C SER A 76 -7.33 0.41 6.19
N TYR A 77 -8.14 0.09 5.18
CA TYR A 77 -8.83 1.09 4.38
C TYR A 77 -9.64 2.10 5.23
N THR A 78 -10.34 1.61 6.26
CA THR A 78 -11.09 2.45 7.21
C THR A 78 -10.19 3.36 8.05
N THR A 79 -8.96 2.94 8.35
CA THR A 79 -7.97 3.79 9.02
C THR A 79 -7.51 4.91 8.08
N LEU A 80 -7.25 4.58 6.81
CA LEU A 80 -6.86 5.57 5.79
C LEU A 80 -7.96 6.62 5.56
N LEU A 81 -9.23 6.21 5.53
CA LEU A 81 -10.37 7.13 5.47
C LEU A 81 -10.36 8.13 6.64
N LYS A 82 -10.22 7.64 7.87
CA LYS A 82 -10.16 8.49 9.07
C LYS A 82 -8.97 9.45 9.04
N ILE A 83 -7.80 8.97 8.66
CA ILE A 83 -6.58 9.80 8.52
C ILE A 83 -6.79 10.88 7.45
N SER A 84 -7.32 10.52 6.28
CA SER A 84 -7.59 11.50 5.21
C SER A 84 -8.58 12.58 5.64
N SER A 85 -9.67 12.18 6.31
CA SER A 85 -10.67 13.10 6.85
C SER A 85 -10.09 14.01 7.92
N TYR A 86 -9.23 13.50 8.80
CA TYR A 86 -8.57 14.29 9.85
C TYR A 86 -7.67 15.38 9.27
N PHE A 87 -7.11 15.16 8.08
CA PHE A 87 -6.33 16.14 7.32
C PHE A 87 -7.17 16.97 6.34
N GLY A 88 -8.49 16.80 6.31
CA GLY A 88 -9.37 17.54 5.40
C GLY A 88 -9.19 17.17 3.92
N LEU A 89 -8.73 15.95 3.63
CA LEU A 89 -8.47 15.47 2.28
C LEU A 89 -9.46 14.36 1.88
N SER A 90 -9.83 14.33 0.60
CA SER A 90 -10.36 13.10 0.00
C SER A 90 -9.26 12.05 -0.11
N LEU A 91 -9.62 10.76 -0.23
CA LEU A 91 -8.63 9.71 -0.47
C LEU A 91 -7.83 9.93 -1.76
N ASN A 92 -8.47 10.43 -2.81
CA ASN A 92 -7.76 10.77 -4.05
C ASN A 92 -6.68 11.83 -3.78
N ASN A 93 -7.02 12.92 -3.10
CA ASN A 93 -6.05 13.97 -2.75
C ASN A 93 -4.98 13.48 -1.77
N PHE A 94 -5.31 12.52 -0.91
CA PHE A 94 -4.35 11.89 -0.02
C PHE A 94 -3.24 11.19 -0.81
N PHE A 95 -3.57 10.55 -1.94
CA PHE A 95 -2.63 9.80 -2.80
C PHE A 95 -2.12 10.56 -4.05
N ASP A 96 -2.47 11.83 -4.26
CA ASP A 96 -2.10 12.54 -5.50
C ASP A 96 -0.71 13.21 -5.42
N LYS A 97 -0.43 13.95 -4.33
CA LYS A 97 0.81 14.76 -4.21
C LYS A 97 2.01 13.95 -3.73
N GLY A 98 2.66 13.25 -4.65
CA GLY A 98 3.96 12.59 -4.45
C GLY A 98 3.87 11.22 -3.77
N PHE A 99 2.78 10.50 -4.05
CA PHE A 99 2.60 9.09 -3.68
C PHE A 99 2.76 8.21 -4.93
#